data_AF-A0A7S3XVL9-F1
#
_entry.id   AF-A0A7S3XVL9-F1
#
_cell.length_a   1.000
_cell.length_b   1.000
_cell.length_c   1.000
_cell.angle_alpha   90.00
_cell.angle_beta   90.00
_cell.angle_gamma   90.00
#
_symmetry.space_group_name_H-M   'P 1'
#
loop_
_entity.id
_entity.type
_entity.pdbx_description
1 polymer ?
#
loop_
_entity_poly.entity_id
_entity_poly.type
_entity_poly.pdbx_seq_one_letter_code
_entity_poly.pdbx_strand_id
1 'polypeptide(L)'
;MGDPTFRVRPSSFMCKIIPRDFFMAAPGHILIAADYSQVEMRLMAHFSRDPGLQALFKSGGDVFRGIASRWRGVPEAAVTPELRKACKQVAYGILYGAGPNALRQELGVSYQEAERMQRRFLETYPGVQDFIRRAKAECRARGYVETLLGHRRYLPDIRSDRPADRSRAERQAVNTVCQGSGADLLKLAMINIHHKLRKVLHAHVGESQHQRRRSIGFPVSASDWDPQKPRCRLLLTIHDELIYEVGIGDVKEVAKIIKECMEGAVQLDVPLTVSLQYGRRWGSLRDAPDTFLPPPPAAA
;
A
#
# COMPACT_ATOMS: atom_id res chain seq x y z
N MET A 1 -2.70 5.24 7.93
CA MET A 1 -2.43 6.48 8.69
C MET A 1 -3.26 7.59 8.06
N GLY A 2 -4.00 8.38 8.85
CA GLY A 2 -4.86 9.44 8.32
C GLY A 2 -4.07 10.64 7.81
N ASP A 3 -4.53 11.27 6.74
CA ASP A 3 -4.04 12.56 6.29
C ASP A 3 -4.23 13.59 7.43
N PRO A 4 -3.18 14.28 7.91
CA PRO A 4 -3.30 15.25 8.99
C PRO A 4 -3.99 16.53 8.49
N THR A 5 -5.27 16.45 8.14
CA THR A 5 -6.10 17.62 7.85
C THR A 5 -6.43 18.32 9.16
N PHE A 6 -5.98 19.56 9.32
CA PHE A 6 -6.31 20.39 10.48
C PHE A 6 -7.50 21.29 10.14
N ARG A 7 -8.47 21.37 11.05
CA ARG A 7 -9.54 22.37 11.01
C ARG A 7 -9.21 23.45 12.02
N VAL A 8 -8.90 24.65 11.53
CA VAL A 8 -8.65 25.81 12.39
C VAL A 8 -9.90 26.69 12.36
N ARG A 9 -10.38 27.09 13.54
CA ARG A 9 -11.50 28.04 13.68
C ARG A 9 -10.97 29.40 14.17
N PRO A 10 -10.53 30.30 13.28
CA PRO A 10 -10.53 31.72 13.61
C PRO A 10 -11.98 32.22 13.75
N SER A 11 -12.16 33.29 14.53
CA SER A 11 -13.43 33.79 15.10
C SER A 11 -14.58 34.10 14.13
N SER A 12 -14.40 33.94 12.82
CA SER A 12 -15.42 34.26 11.80
C SER A 12 -15.49 33.34 10.58
N PHE A 13 -14.54 32.42 10.34
CA PHE A 13 -14.57 31.50 9.18
C PHE A 13 -13.88 30.17 9.49
N MET A 14 -14.40 29.05 8.96
CA MET A 14 -13.67 27.77 8.98
C MET A 14 -12.60 27.76 7.88
N CYS A 15 -11.33 27.61 8.27
CA CYS A 15 -10.24 27.34 7.34
C CYS A 15 -9.86 25.85 7.40
N LYS A 16 -9.89 25.17 6.26
CA LYS A 16 -9.39 23.79 6.12
C LYS A 16 -7.95 23.87 5.65
N ILE A 17 -7.01 23.43 6.48
CA ILE A 17 -5.60 23.33 6.12
C ILE A 17 -5.30 21.87 5.78
N ILE A 18 -4.83 21.65 4.55
CA ILE A 18 -4.39 20.34 4.05
C ILE A 18 -2.87 20.43 3.90
N PRO A 19 -2.06 19.90 4.84
CA PRO A 19 -0.61 20.01 4.77
C PRO A 19 0.01 19.46 3.47
N ARG A 20 -0.61 18.43 2.88
CA ARG A 20 -0.16 17.86 1.59
C ARG A 20 -0.29 18.85 0.42
N ASP A 21 -1.14 19.88 0.50
CA ASP A 21 -1.28 20.87 -0.58
C ASP A 21 -0.06 21.79 -0.73
N PHE A 22 0.79 21.89 0.30
CA PHE A 22 2.03 22.68 0.23
C PHE A 22 3.13 21.97 -0.57
N PHE A 23 2.98 20.68 -0.87
CA PHE A 23 3.89 19.93 -1.72
C PHE A 23 3.39 19.99 -3.16
N MET A 24 4.13 20.71 -4.00
CA MET A 24 3.74 20.99 -5.38
C MET A 24 4.82 20.54 -6.35
N ALA A 25 4.40 20.05 -7.51
CA ALA A 25 5.30 19.82 -8.63
C ALA A 25 5.90 21.15 -9.12
N ALA A 26 7.15 21.07 -9.58
CA ALA A 26 7.81 22.15 -10.27
C ALA A 26 7.02 22.60 -11.52
N PRO A 27 7.24 23.83 -12.00
CA PRO A 27 6.75 24.27 -13.31
C PRO A 27 7.13 23.27 -14.42
N GLY A 28 6.22 23.06 -15.37
CA GLY A 28 6.39 22.06 -16.44
C GLY A 28 6.24 20.59 -16.01
N HIS A 29 5.99 20.33 -14.73
CA HIS A 29 5.87 18.98 -14.17
C HIS A 29 4.53 18.76 -13.46
N ILE A 30 4.25 17.49 -13.20
CA ILE A 30 3.11 17.02 -12.40
C ILE A 30 3.56 15.93 -11.44
N LEU A 31 2.84 15.78 -10.33
CA LEU A 31 3.05 14.65 -9.43
C LEU A 31 2.25 13.44 -9.93
N ILE A 32 2.85 12.26 -9.86
CA ILE A 32 2.17 10.97 -9.97
C ILE A 32 2.36 10.24 -8.65
N ALA A 33 1.26 9.87 -8.00
CA ALA A 33 1.24 8.96 -6.86
C ALA A 33 0.84 7.57 -7.34
N ALA A 34 1.58 6.55 -6.90
CA ALA A 34 1.29 5.16 -7.18
C ALA A 34 1.24 4.37 -5.87
N ASP A 35 0.08 3.80 -5.55
CA ASP A 35 -0.20 3.12 -4.29
C ASP A 35 -0.68 1.69 -4.56
N TYR A 36 -0.07 0.72 -3.88
CA TYR A 36 -0.55 -0.66 -3.96
C TYR A 36 -1.88 -0.82 -3.25
N SER A 37 -2.92 -1.20 -3.99
CA SER A 37 -4.24 -1.37 -3.42
C SER A 37 -4.28 -2.58 -2.48
N GLN A 38 -4.35 -2.31 -1.17
CA GLN A 38 -4.51 -3.32 -0.11
C GLN A 38 -3.39 -4.38 -0.09
N VAL A 39 -2.14 -3.97 -0.33
CA VAL A 39 -0.99 -4.89 -0.48
C VAL A 39 -0.87 -5.92 0.65
N GLU A 40 -1.04 -5.50 1.90
CA GLU A 40 -0.85 -6.41 3.04
C GLU A 40 -1.96 -7.47 3.12
N MET A 41 -3.19 -7.14 2.70
CA MET A 41 -4.28 -8.11 2.61
C MET A 41 -4.10 -9.07 1.43
N ARG A 42 -3.51 -8.60 0.32
CA ARG A 42 -3.13 -9.48 -0.79
C ARG A 42 -2.02 -10.45 -0.37
N LEU A 43 -1.02 -9.97 0.37
CA LEU A 43 0.01 -10.81 0.97
C LEU A 43 -0.56 -11.80 1.98
N MET A 44 -1.55 -11.41 2.78
CA MET A 44 -2.29 -12.35 3.62
C MET A 44 -2.97 -13.44 2.79
N ALA A 45 -3.67 -13.08 1.72
CA ALA A 45 -4.32 -14.06 0.82
C ALA A 45 -3.31 -15.03 0.19
N HIS A 46 -2.13 -14.54 -0.15
CA HIS A 46 -1.02 -15.35 -0.65
C HIS A 46 -0.48 -16.31 0.41
N PHE A 47 -0.03 -15.82 1.57
CA PHE A 47 0.59 -16.67 2.60
C PHE A 47 -0.38 -17.62 3.32
N SER A 48 -1.64 -17.20 3.46
CA SER A 48 -2.71 -18.05 3.97
C SER A 48 -3.10 -19.17 3.03
N ARG A 49 -2.98 -18.92 1.71
CA ARG A 49 -3.57 -19.74 0.65
C ARG A 49 -5.06 -20.01 0.89
N ASP A 50 -5.75 -19.06 1.56
CA ASP A 50 -7.15 -19.21 1.86
C ASP A 50 -7.99 -19.04 0.59
N PRO A 51 -8.72 -20.08 0.13
CA PRO A 51 -9.44 -20.02 -1.14
C PRO A 51 -10.54 -18.96 -1.13
N GLY A 52 -11.15 -18.74 0.03
CA GLY A 52 -12.19 -17.74 0.20
C GLY A 52 -11.65 -16.33 -0.02
N LEU A 53 -10.53 -16.01 0.63
CA LEU A 53 -9.88 -14.70 0.52
C LEU A 53 -9.24 -14.48 -0.86
N GLN A 54 -8.63 -15.51 -1.45
CA GLN A 54 -8.08 -15.43 -2.80
C GLN A 54 -9.17 -15.17 -3.85
N ALA A 55 -10.32 -15.83 -3.74
CA ALA A 55 -11.45 -15.61 -4.64
C ALA A 55 -11.94 -14.15 -4.61
N LEU A 56 -11.97 -13.51 -3.43
CA LEU A 56 -12.38 -12.11 -3.29
C LEU A 56 -11.42 -11.14 -4.00
N PHE A 57 -10.12 -11.42 -4.02
CA PHE A 57 -9.16 -10.59 -4.76
C PHE A 57 -9.17 -10.86 -6.25
N LYS A 58 -9.47 -12.10 -6.67
CA LYS A 58 -9.57 -12.49 -8.08
C LYS A 58 -10.83 -11.96 -8.75
N SER A 59 -11.91 -11.70 -8.01
CA SER A 59 -13.16 -11.15 -8.56
C SER A 59 -13.08 -9.66 -8.90
N GLY A 60 -12.07 -8.92 -8.43
CA GLY A 60 -11.88 -7.49 -8.71
C GLY A 60 -12.85 -6.55 -7.97
N GLY A 61 -13.72 -7.06 -7.12
CA GLY A 61 -14.67 -6.27 -6.33
C GLY A 61 -14.04 -5.62 -5.08
N ASP A 62 -14.89 -4.95 -4.29
CA ASP A 62 -14.47 -4.38 -3.01
C ASP A 62 -14.23 -5.50 -1.98
N VAL A 63 -12.97 -5.82 -1.75
CA VAL A 63 -12.58 -6.92 -0.85
C VAL A 63 -13.19 -6.79 0.54
N PHE A 64 -13.33 -5.58 1.10
CA PHE A 64 -13.90 -5.41 2.44
C PHE A 64 -15.41 -5.54 2.45
N ARG A 65 -16.11 -5.21 1.35
CA ARG A 65 -17.53 -5.54 1.21
C ARG A 65 -17.73 -7.04 1.06
N GLY A 66 -16.92 -7.72 0.25
CA GLY A 66 -16.96 -9.17 0.12
C GLY A 66 -16.64 -9.90 1.43
N ILE A 67 -15.64 -9.43 2.17
CA ILE A 67 -15.32 -9.96 3.51
C ILE A 67 -16.51 -9.74 4.44
N ALA A 68 -17.06 -8.53 4.51
CA ALA A 68 -18.20 -8.21 5.38
C ALA A 68 -19.44 -9.03 5.03
N SER A 69 -19.71 -9.24 3.74
CA SER A 69 -20.83 -10.04 3.23
C SER A 69 -20.74 -11.46 3.74
N ARG A 70 -19.61 -12.14 3.53
CA ARG A 70 -19.39 -13.52 4.03
C ARG A 70 -19.38 -13.58 5.54
N TRP A 71 -18.69 -12.62 6.17
CA TRP A 71 -18.55 -12.55 7.62
C TRP A 71 -19.90 -12.35 8.33
N ARG A 72 -20.85 -11.62 7.74
CA ARG A 72 -22.19 -11.40 8.32
C ARG A 72 -23.25 -12.34 7.78
N GLY A 73 -23.02 -12.98 6.63
CA GLY A 73 -24.02 -13.80 5.94
C GLY A 73 -25.09 -12.95 5.25
N VAL A 74 -24.71 -11.78 4.72
CA VAL A 74 -25.63 -10.85 4.03
C VAL A 74 -25.12 -10.55 2.62
N PRO A 75 -25.99 -10.25 1.63
CA PRO A 75 -25.53 -9.86 0.29
C PRO A 75 -24.62 -8.62 0.31
N GLU A 76 -23.66 -8.50 -0.62
CA GLU A 76 -22.75 -7.34 -0.70
C GLU A 76 -23.48 -5.99 -0.84
N ALA A 77 -24.65 -6.00 -1.48
CA ALA A 77 -25.53 -4.83 -1.61
C ALA A 77 -26.07 -4.35 -0.25
N ALA A 78 -26.25 -5.25 0.71
CA ALA A 78 -26.72 -4.94 2.07
C ALA A 78 -25.58 -4.49 3.02
N VAL A 79 -24.32 -4.49 2.55
CA VAL A 79 -23.18 -4.05 3.37
C VAL A 79 -23.16 -2.53 3.46
N THR A 80 -23.36 -1.98 4.66
CA THR A 80 -23.29 -0.53 4.89
C THR A 80 -21.84 -0.02 4.91
N PRO A 81 -21.59 1.28 4.64
CA PRO A 81 -20.26 1.88 4.79
C PRO A 81 -19.64 1.69 6.18
N GLU A 82 -20.47 1.73 7.23
CA GLU A 82 -20.06 1.52 8.62
C GLU A 82 -19.62 0.07 8.84
N LEU A 83 -20.40 -0.89 8.33
CA LEU A 83 -20.06 -2.30 8.41
C LEU A 83 -18.78 -2.60 7.64
N ARG A 84 -18.62 -2.04 6.44
CA ARG A 84 -17.38 -2.15 5.65
C ARG A 84 -16.18 -1.60 6.41
N LYS A 85 -16.33 -0.44 7.05
CA LYS A 85 -15.26 0.20 7.84
C LYS A 85 -14.88 -0.67 9.05
N ALA A 86 -15.86 -1.15 9.82
CA ALA A 86 -15.61 -2.04 10.95
C ALA A 86 -14.94 -3.35 10.51
N CYS A 87 -15.39 -3.93 9.40
CA CYS A 87 -14.79 -5.13 8.82
C CYS A 87 -13.34 -4.90 8.41
N LYS A 88 -13.03 -3.74 7.79
CA LYS A 88 -11.66 -3.35 7.46
C LYS A 88 -10.79 -3.30 8.72
N GLN A 89 -11.25 -2.66 9.79
CA GLN A 89 -10.50 -2.57 11.05
C GLN A 89 -10.25 -3.96 11.66
N VAL A 90 -11.28 -4.82 11.70
CA VAL A 90 -11.13 -6.21 12.19
C VAL A 90 -10.11 -6.98 11.36
N ALA A 91 -10.20 -6.93 10.03
CA ALA A 91 -9.30 -7.66 9.13
C ALA A 91 -7.83 -7.24 9.32
N TYR A 92 -7.55 -5.92 9.37
CA TYR A 92 -6.21 -5.41 9.63
C TYR A 92 -5.74 -5.71 11.06
N GLY A 93 -6.62 -5.61 12.06
CA GLY A 93 -6.29 -5.99 13.44
C GLY A 93 -5.83 -7.45 13.51
N ILE A 94 -6.58 -8.37 12.89
CA ILE A 94 -6.22 -9.80 12.84
C ILE A 94 -4.91 -10.02 12.09
N LEU A 95 -4.70 -9.35 10.95
CA LEU A 95 -3.45 -9.38 10.19
C LEU A 95 -2.23 -9.01 11.05
N TYR A 96 -2.36 -8.02 11.93
CA TYR A 96 -1.29 -7.61 12.83
C TYR A 96 -1.22 -8.41 14.14
N GLY A 97 -1.97 -9.51 14.24
CA GLY A 97 -2.00 -10.34 15.43
C GLY A 97 -2.65 -9.66 16.64
N ALA A 98 -3.52 -8.67 16.42
CA ALA A 98 -4.31 -8.07 17.48
C ALA A 98 -5.21 -9.14 18.12
N GLY A 99 -5.14 -9.25 19.45
CA GLY A 99 -6.09 -10.06 20.22
C GLY A 99 -7.41 -9.30 20.45
N PRO A 100 -8.41 -9.94 21.08
CA PRO A 100 -9.71 -9.33 21.35
C PRO A 100 -9.61 -8.01 22.15
N ASN A 101 -8.61 -7.90 23.02
CA ASN A 101 -8.36 -6.69 23.80
C ASN A 101 -7.95 -5.47 22.96
N ALA A 102 -7.19 -5.65 21.88
CA ALA A 102 -6.84 -4.55 20.99
C ALA A 102 -8.01 -4.19 20.07
N LEU A 103 -8.70 -5.22 19.55
CA LEU A 103 -9.90 -5.05 18.72
C LEU A 103 -11.02 -4.31 19.46
N ARG A 104 -11.26 -4.61 20.75
CA ARG A 104 -12.29 -3.91 21.54
C ARG A 104 -12.02 -2.41 21.65
N GLN A 105 -10.75 -2.03 21.83
CA GLN A 105 -10.33 -0.63 21.95
C GLN A 105 -10.48 0.10 20.63
N GLU A 106 -10.12 -0.55 19.52
CA GLU A 106 -10.20 0.04 18.18
C GLU A 106 -11.65 0.21 17.68
N LEU A 107 -12.53 -0.74 18.03
CA LEU A 107 -13.92 -0.77 17.55
C LEU A 107 -14.91 -0.16 18.53
N GLY A 108 -14.52 0.09 19.79
CA GLY A 108 -15.43 0.58 20.83
C GLY A 108 -16.51 -0.43 21.24
N VAL A 109 -16.22 -1.73 21.14
CA VAL A 109 -17.17 -2.82 21.46
C VAL A 109 -16.79 -3.55 22.76
N SER A 110 -17.66 -4.43 23.26
CA SER A 110 -17.34 -5.28 24.41
C SER A 110 -16.24 -6.31 24.09
N TYR A 111 -15.53 -6.80 25.10
CA TYR A 111 -14.53 -7.86 24.91
C TYR A 111 -15.13 -9.12 24.27
N GLN A 112 -16.30 -9.55 24.77
CA GLN A 112 -17.01 -10.72 24.25
C GLN A 112 -17.39 -10.54 22.78
N GLU A 113 -17.79 -9.32 22.40
CA GLU A 113 -18.09 -9.02 21.01
C GLU A 113 -16.85 -9.03 20.13
N ALA A 114 -15.75 -8.40 20.55
CA ALA A 114 -14.47 -8.45 19.84
C ALA A 114 -13.95 -9.89 19.65
N GLU A 115 -14.07 -10.73 20.68
CA GLU A 115 -13.69 -12.14 20.61
C GLU A 115 -14.58 -12.92 19.63
N ARG A 116 -15.91 -12.73 19.68
CA ARG A 116 -16.83 -13.33 18.70
C ARG A 116 -16.51 -12.88 17.27
N MET A 117 -16.22 -11.59 17.08
CA MET A 117 -15.86 -11.02 15.78
C MET A 117 -14.60 -11.68 15.21
N GLN A 118 -13.54 -11.76 16.02
CA GLN A 118 -12.29 -12.41 15.63
C GLN A 118 -12.48 -13.89 15.32
N ARG A 119 -13.19 -14.62 16.18
CA ARG A 119 -13.45 -16.06 16.00
C ARG A 119 -14.18 -16.32 14.69
N ARG A 120 -15.29 -15.61 14.45
CA ARG A 120 -16.08 -15.75 13.22
C ARG A 120 -15.28 -15.43 11.97
N PHE A 121 -14.38 -14.44 12.02
CA PHE A 121 -13.47 -14.14 10.90
C PHE A 121 -12.54 -15.33 10.61
N LEU A 122 -11.89 -15.89 11.64
CA LEU A 122 -10.99 -17.04 11.47
C LEU A 122 -11.72 -18.32 11.04
N GLU A 123 -12.97 -18.52 11.46
CA GLU A 123 -13.83 -19.60 10.98
C GLU A 123 -14.24 -19.43 9.51
N THR A 124 -14.44 -18.18 9.07
CA THR A 124 -14.77 -17.85 7.67
C THR A 124 -13.56 -18.03 6.75
N TYR A 125 -12.35 -17.77 7.26
CA TYR A 125 -11.08 -17.82 6.52
C TYR A 125 -10.06 -18.74 7.23
N PRO A 126 -10.28 -20.06 7.26
CA PRO A 126 -9.45 -20.99 8.03
C PRO A 126 -7.98 -20.99 7.59
N GLY A 127 -7.69 -20.70 6.32
CA GLY A 127 -6.31 -20.61 5.83
C GLY A 127 -5.51 -19.49 6.52
N VAL A 128 -6.18 -18.42 6.96
CA VAL A 128 -5.55 -17.33 7.73
C VAL A 128 -5.12 -17.82 9.11
N GLN A 129 -5.97 -18.59 9.78
CA GLN A 129 -5.64 -19.19 11.07
C GLN A 129 -4.44 -20.15 10.95
N ASP A 130 -4.43 -20.96 9.90
CA ASP A 130 -3.32 -21.89 9.64
C ASP A 130 -2.02 -21.15 9.35
N PHE A 131 -2.05 -20.08 8.57
CA PHE A 131 -0.87 -19.24 8.35
C PHE A 131 -0.32 -18.63 9.64
N ILE A 132 -1.19 -18.04 10.48
CA ILE A 132 -0.78 -17.49 11.77
C ILE A 132 -0.11 -18.57 12.63
N ARG A 133 -0.68 -19.78 12.66
CA ARG A 133 -0.11 -20.92 13.40
C ARG A 133 1.25 -21.34 12.85
N ARG A 134 1.37 -21.47 11.52
CA ARG A 134 2.62 -21.83 10.83
C ARG A 134 3.72 -20.80 11.08
N ALA A 135 3.46 -19.51 10.89
CA ALA A 135 4.44 -18.45 11.09
C ALA A 135 4.99 -18.43 12.53
N LYS A 136 4.11 -18.62 13.53
CA LYS A 136 4.53 -18.73 14.94
C LYS A 136 5.35 -19.99 15.21
N ALA A 137 4.92 -21.14 14.68
CA ALA A 137 5.63 -22.41 14.85
C ALA A 137 7.03 -22.38 14.22
N GLU A 138 7.12 -21.83 13.01
CA GLU A 138 8.38 -21.63 12.30
C GLU A 138 9.32 -20.70 13.07
N CYS A 139 8.81 -19.58 13.57
CA CYS A 139 9.58 -18.66 14.40
C CYS A 139 10.12 -19.34 15.67
N ARG A 140 9.31 -20.16 16.34
CA ARG A 140 9.75 -20.93 17.52
C ARG A 140 10.84 -21.94 17.17
N ALA A 141 10.70 -22.64 16.05
CA ALA A 141 11.65 -23.65 15.59
C ALA A 141 13.00 -23.03 15.19
N ARG A 142 12.98 -21.96 14.38
CA ARG A 142 14.18 -21.36 13.77
C ARG A 142 14.78 -20.20 14.59
N GLY A 143 13.98 -19.54 15.43
CA GLY A 143 14.34 -18.30 16.12
C GLY A 143 14.15 -17.02 15.29
N TYR A 144 13.62 -17.14 14.06
CA TYR A 144 13.36 -16.03 13.16
C TYR A 144 12.22 -16.37 12.18
N VAL A 145 11.69 -15.34 11.52
CA VAL A 145 10.79 -15.46 10.35
C VAL A 145 11.44 -14.83 9.12
N GLU A 146 11.01 -15.26 7.94
CA GLU A 146 11.45 -14.74 6.64
C GLU A 146 10.31 -14.02 5.91
N THR A 147 10.66 -12.97 5.17
CA THR A 147 9.76 -12.31 4.22
C THR A 147 9.76 -13.02 2.86
N LEU A 148 8.97 -12.54 1.91
CA LEU A 148 8.84 -13.07 0.56
C LEU A 148 10.19 -13.20 -0.18
N LEU A 149 11.10 -12.24 0.00
CA LEU A 149 12.43 -12.28 -0.61
C LEU A 149 13.53 -12.81 0.35
N GLY A 150 13.15 -13.44 1.46
CA GLY A 150 14.06 -14.11 2.37
C GLY A 150 14.74 -13.21 3.42
N HIS A 151 14.28 -11.98 3.63
CA HIS A 151 14.81 -11.15 4.71
C HIS A 151 14.40 -11.72 6.07
N ARG A 152 15.38 -11.88 6.96
CA ARG A 152 15.19 -12.50 8.27
C ARG A 152 14.97 -11.47 9.36
N ARG A 153 13.99 -11.73 10.23
CA ARG A 153 13.87 -11.05 11.53
C ARG A 153 14.00 -12.05 12.66
N TYR A 154 15.08 -11.94 13.42
CA TYR A 154 15.32 -12.72 14.63
C TYR A 154 14.42 -12.22 15.77
N LEU A 155 13.77 -13.16 16.45
CA LEU A 155 12.82 -12.90 17.53
C LEU A 155 13.16 -13.82 18.72
N PRO A 156 14.24 -13.57 19.46
CA PRO A 156 14.69 -14.47 20.54
C PRO A 156 13.63 -14.65 21.64
N ASP A 157 12.84 -13.59 21.91
CA ASP A 157 11.73 -13.60 22.87
C ASP A 157 10.62 -14.62 22.54
N ILE A 158 10.62 -15.22 21.34
CA ILE A 158 9.66 -16.26 20.98
C ILE A 158 9.75 -17.51 21.89
N ARG A 159 10.91 -17.70 22.54
CA ARG A 159 11.16 -18.77 23.52
C ARG A 159 11.21 -18.25 24.96
N SER A 160 10.82 -17.00 25.21
CA SER A 160 10.81 -16.42 26.56
C SER A 160 9.81 -17.14 27.46
N ASP A 161 10.21 -17.37 28.72
CA ASP A 161 9.32 -17.88 29.76
C ASP A 161 8.22 -16.88 30.10
N ARG A 162 8.50 -15.57 29.96
CA ARG A 162 7.54 -14.50 30.23
C ARG A 162 6.44 -14.47 29.16
N PRO A 163 5.16 -14.72 29.51
CA PRO A 163 4.08 -14.80 28.53
C PRO A 163 3.88 -13.52 27.71
N ALA A 164 4.13 -12.35 28.31
CA ALA A 164 4.00 -11.05 27.64
C ALA A 164 5.03 -10.87 26.52
N ASP A 165 6.30 -11.26 26.75
CA ASP A 165 7.36 -11.15 25.76
C ASP A 165 7.16 -12.15 24.62
N ARG A 166 6.78 -13.39 24.97
CA ARG A 166 6.42 -14.41 23.97
C ARG A 166 5.25 -13.98 23.09
N SER A 167 4.19 -13.43 23.68
CA SER A 167 3.03 -12.91 22.94
C SER A 167 3.39 -11.71 22.05
N ARG A 168 4.32 -10.84 22.48
CA ARG A 168 4.87 -9.75 21.65
C ARG A 168 5.65 -10.31 20.46
N ALA A 169 6.53 -11.28 20.69
CA ALA A 169 7.32 -11.92 19.64
C ALA A 169 6.43 -12.65 18.62
N GLU A 170 5.40 -13.36 19.06
CA GLU A 170 4.43 -14.02 18.18
C GLU A 170 3.70 -13.04 17.26
N ARG A 171 3.29 -11.88 17.77
CA ARG A 171 2.65 -10.84 16.95
C ARG A 171 3.64 -10.26 15.95
N GLN A 172 4.87 -9.99 16.37
CA GLN A 172 5.93 -9.51 15.49
C GLN A 172 6.26 -10.52 14.40
N ALA A 173 6.25 -11.82 14.69
CA ALA A 173 6.50 -12.88 13.71
C ALA A 173 5.50 -12.80 12.54
N VAL A 174 4.20 -12.81 12.85
CA VAL A 174 3.13 -12.73 11.84
C VAL A 174 3.18 -11.42 11.06
N ASN A 175 3.26 -10.28 11.77
CA ASN A 175 3.32 -8.96 11.14
C ASN A 175 4.54 -8.82 10.22
N THR A 176 5.70 -9.38 10.59
CA THR A 176 6.91 -9.29 9.76
C THR A 176 6.74 -10.01 8.43
N VAL A 177 6.13 -11.19 8.41
CA VAL A 177 5.93 -11.94 7.17
C VAL A 177 5.08 -11.12 6.19
N CYS A 178 3.98 -10.51 6.63
CA CYS A 178 3.15 -9.70 5.75
C CYS A 178 3.75 -8.32 5.45
N GLN A 179 4.02 -7.50 6.47
CA GLN A 179 4.49 -6.13 6.30
C GLN A 179 5.89 -6.06 5.69
N GLY A 180 6.80 -6.94 6.13
CA GLY A 180 8.15 -7.03 5.60
C GLY A 180 8.14 -7.42 4.11
N SER A 181 7.26 -8.35 3.73
CA SER A 181 7.06 -8.69 2.31
C SER A 181 6.47 -7.53 1.51
N GLY A 182 5.64 -6.68 2.09
CA GLY A 182 5.18 -5.44 1.44
C GLY A 182 6.35 -4.49 1.14
N ALA A 183 7.29 -4.35 2.08
CA ALA A 183 8.50 -3.57 1.85
C ALA A 183 9.41 -4.18 0.79
N ASP A 184 9.50 -5.51 0.71
CA ASP A 184 10.22 -6.22 -0.34
C ASP A 184 9.64 -5.92 -1.72
N LEU A 185 8.32 -6.05 -1.87
CA LEU A 185 7.60 -5.74 -3.11
C LEU A 185 7.88 -4.30 -3.57
N LEU A 186 7.72 -3.33 -2.67
CA LEU A 186 7.93 -1.93 -3.01
C LEU A 186 9.37 -1.67 -3.47
N LYS A 187 10.37 -2.19 -2.76
CA LYS A 187 11.78 -2.00 -3.12
C LYS A 187 12.11 -2.64 -4.47
N LEU A 188 11.61 -3.84 -4.73
CA LEU A 188 11.81 -4.51 -6.01
C LEU A 188 11.14 -3.72 -7.15
N ALA A 189 9.92 -3.24 -6.94
CA ALA A 189 9.23 -2.36 -7.88
C ALA A 189 10.03 -1.08 -8.15
N MET A 190 10.55 -0.42 -7.12
CA MET A 190 11.40 0.78 -7.27
C MET A 190 12.63 0.52 -8.15
N ILE A 191 13.30 -0.62 -7.96
CA ILE A 191 14.46 -1.02 -8.77
C ILE A 191 14.04 -1.24 -10.23
N ASN A 192 12.95 -1.98 -10.45
CA ASN A 192 12.42 -2.27 -11.79
C ASN A 192 11.99 -0.99 -12.53
N ILE A 193 11.26 -0.10 -11.84
CA ILE A 193 10.86 1.22 -12.37
C ILE A 193 12.10 2.02 -12.74
N HIS A 194 13.06 2.15 -11.82
CA HIS A 194 14.28 2.91 -12.08
C HIS A 194 15.02 2.41 -13.31
N HIS A 195 15.16 1.09 -13.45
CA HIS A 195 15.85 0.48 -14.59
C HIS A 195 15.08 0.69 -15.90
N LYS A 196 13.75 0.55 -15.89
CA LYS A 196 12.90 0.73 -17.08
C LYS A 196 12.83 2.20 -17.52
N LEU A 197 12.66 3.13 -16.57
CA LEU A 197 12.68 4.57 -16.83
C LEU A 197 14.04 5.02 -17.37
N ARG A 198 15.15 4.52 -16.83
CA ARG A 198 16.48 4.86 -17.35
C ARG A 198 16.63 4.47 -18.81
N LYS A 199 16.19 3.27 -19.19
CA LYS A 199 16.25 2.81 -20.60
C LYS A 199 15.41 3.69 -21.52
N VAL A 200 14.18 4.01 -21.12
CA VAL A 200 13.21 4.74 -21.95
C VAL A 200 13.57 6.23 -22.07
N LEU A 201 13.91 6.88 -20.95
CA LEU A 201 14.12 8.33 -20.91
C LEU A 201 15.55 8.73 -21.32
N HIS A 202 16.58 7.89 -21.08
CA HIS A 202 17.94 8.18 -21.55
C HIS A 202 18.19 7.75 -23.00
N ALA A 203 17.42 6.82 -23.58
CA ALA A 203 17.51 6.52 -25.02
C ALA A 203 17.19 7.74 -25.91
N HIS A 204 16.58 8.79 -25.34
CA HIS A 204 16.20 10.02 -26.03
C HIS A 204 17.13 11.21 -25.78
N VAL A 205 18.20 11.05 -24.98
CA VAL A 205 19.18 12.12 -24.73
C VAL A 205 20.52 11.64 -25.27
N GLY A 206 20.83 12.06 -26.51
CA GLY A 206 22.18 11.92 -27.04
C GLY A 206 23.19 12.48 -26.06
N GLU A 207 24.29 11.77 -25.86
CA GLU A 207 25.40 12.10 -24.98
C GLU A 207 25.95 13.51 -25.28
N SER A 208 25.41 14.54 -24.63
CA SER A 208 26.00 15.88 -24.61
C SER A 208 25.33 16.73 -23.55
N GLN A 209 26.16 17.42 -22.75
CA GLN A 209 25.79 18.50 -21.81
C GLN A 209 25.48 18.08 -20.36
N HIS A 210 26.50 17.59 -19.67
CA HIS A 210 26.66 17.80 -18.23
C HIS A 210 27.62 18.97 -17.99
N GLN A 211 27.13 20.23 -17.95
CA GLN A 211 27.86 21.33 -17.32
C GLN A 211 26.99 22.58 -17.06
N ARG A 212 26.79 22.87 -15.76
CA ARG A 212 26.88 24.19 -15.04
C ARG A 212 25.72 24.46 -14.06
N ARG A 213 26.10 25.06 -12.94
CA ARG A 213 25.31 25.38 -11.73
C ARG A 213 24.89 26.87 -11.69
N ARG A 214 23.88 27.15 -10.84
CA ARG A 214 23.40 28.45 -10.25
C ARG A 214 22.43 29.22 -11.17
N SER A 215 21.32 29.83 -10.73
CA SER A 215 20.92 30.43 -9.44
C SER A 215 19.38 30.54 -9.29
N ILE A 216 18.93 30.83 -8.07
CA ILE A 216 17.54 30.94 -7.58
C ILE A 216 16.77 32.14 -8.18
N GLY A 217 15.52 31.92 -8.60
CA GLY A 217 14.52 32.96 -8.91
C GLY A 217 13.29 32.41 -9.67
N PHE A 218 12.11 32.40 -9.04
CA PHE A 218 10.80 32.16 -9.69
C PHE A 218 10.24 33.50 -10.20
N PRO A 219 9.61 33.60 -11.39
CA PRO A 219 8.25 33.09 -11.64
C PRO A 219 8.11 32.42 -13.01
N VAL A 220 7.23 31.43 -13.15
CA VAL A 220 7.45 30.43 -14.21
C VAL A 220 6.15 29.95 -14.92
N SER A 221 6.03 30.33 -16.20
CA SER A 221 5.10 29.99 -17.29
C SER A 221 5.49 28.65 -17.99
N ALA A 222 4.64 28.13 -18.89
CA ALA A 222 4.92 26.92 -19.70
C ALA A 222 6.16 27.04 -20.61
N SER A 223 6.69 28.25 -20.80
CA SER A 223 7.90 28.58 -21.55
C SER A 223 9.21 28.33 -20.79
N ASP A 224 9.15 27.99 -19.51
CA ASP A 224 10.34 27.89 -18.64
C ASP A 224 10.72 26.43 -18.33
N TRP A 225 10.49 25.55 -19.31
CA TRP A 225 11.07 24.23 -19.31
C TRP A 225 12.60 24.36 -19.28
N ASP A 226 13.22 23.98 -18.16
CA ASP A 226 14.67 23.82 -18.05
C ASP A 226 15.03 22.43 -18.60
N PRO A 227 15.68 22.33 -19.78
CA PRO A 227 16.09 21.05 -20.36
C PRO A 227 17.12 20.29 -19.51
N GLN A 228 17.67 20.89 -18.45
CA GLN A 228 18.56 20.24 -17.48
C GLN A 228 17.80 19.55 -16.34
N LYS A 229 16.50 19.77 -16.18
CA LYS A 229 15.70 19.05 -15.16
C LYS A 229 15.41 17.61 -15.59
N PRO A 230 15.50 16.64 -14.66
CA PRO A 230 15.21 15.25 -14.98
C PRO A 230 13.74 15.09 -15.39
N ARG A 231 13.51 14.49 -16.56
CA ARG A 231 12.17 14.21 -17.13
C ARG A 231 11.24 13.42 -16.18
N CYS A 232 11.83 12.63 -15.28
CA CYS A 232 11.13 11.92 -14.23
C CYS A 232 12.04 11.72 -13.02
N ARG A 233 11.54 11.91 -11.80
CA ARG A 233 12.27 11.66 -10.56
C ARG A 233 11.35 11.10 -9.48
N LEU A 234 11.81 10.05 -8.80
CA LEU A 234 11.20 9.61 -7.54
C LEU A 234 11.50 10.66 -6.46
N LEU A 235 10.45 11.22 -5.85
CA LEU A 235 10.58 12.24 -4.79
C LEU A 235 10.54 11.63 -3.40
N LEU A 236 9.55 10.78 -3.13
CA LEU A 236 9.33 10.22 -1.81
C LEU A 236 8.65 8.84 -1.88
N THR A 237 8.82 8.09 -0.79
CA THR A 237 8.18 6.81 -0.55
C THR A 237 7.50 6.87 0.81
N ILE A 238 6.21 6.54 0.88
CA ILE A 238 5.45 6.48 2.14
C ILE A 238 4.74 5.15 2.21
N HIS A 239 5.21 4.27 3.10
CA HIS A 239 4.69 2.91 3.24
C HIS A 239 4.70 2.15 1.90
N ASP A 240 3.57 2.05 1.24
CA ASP A 240 3.31 1.38 -0.04
C ASP A 240 3.03 2.35 -1.21
N GLU A 241 3.15 3.66 -0.98
CA GLU A 241 2.96 4.74 -1.95
C GLU A 241 4.32 5.30 -2.46
N LEU A 242 4.44 5.45 -3.78
CA LEU A 242 5.54 6.14 -4.45
C LEU A 242 5.05 7.46 -5.05
N ILE A 243 5.75 8.57 -4.80
CA ILE A 243 5.48 9.85 -5.47
C ILE A 243 6.61 10.19 -6.44
N TYR A 244 6.24 10.37 -7.69
CA TYR A 244 7.12 10.83 -8.76
C TYR A 244 6.76 12.26 -9.16
N GLU A 245 7.78 13.04 -9.50
CA GLU A 245 7.64 14.28 -10.28
C GLU A 245 7.99 13.96 -11.73
N VAL A 246 7.10 14.31 -12.65
CA VAL A 246 7.18 13.90 -14.06
C VAL A 246 6.90 15.09 -14.97
N GLY A 247 7.71 15.27 -16.01
CA GLY A 247 7.46 16.27 -17.04
C GLY A 247 6.14 16.00 -17.77
N ILE A 248 5.38 17.05 -18.08
CA ILE A 248 4.01 16.91 -18.64
C ILE A 248 3.96 16.04 -19.91
N GLY A 249 5.01 16.08 -20.74
CA GLY A 249 5.10 15.27 -21.97
C GLY A 249 5.22 13.77 -21.74
N ASP A 250 5.69 13.34 -20.56
CA ASP A 250 6.07 11.95 -20.28
C ASP A 250 5.09 11.22 -19.36
N VAL A 251 4.06 11.93 -18.88
CA VAL A 251 3.14 11.45 -17.85
C VAL A 251 2.53 10.10 -18.19
N LYS A 252 2.04 9.93 -19.43
CA LYS A 252 1.40 8.68 -19.87
C LYS A 252 2.37 7.50 -19.86
N GLU A 253 3.56 7.70 -20.43
CA GLU A 253 4.56 6.65 -20.54
C GLU A 253 5.11 6.26 -19.17
N VAL A 254 5.41 7.25 -18.33
CA VAL A 254 5.91 7.03 -16.96
C VAL A 254 4.85 6.37 -16.09
N ALA A 255 3.58 6.81 -16.15
CA ALA A 255 2.46 6.18 -15.43
C ALA A 255 2.34 4.69 -15.79
N LYS A 256 2.37 4.36 -17.08
CA LYS A 256 2.34 2.99 -17.57
C LYS A 256 3.52 2.16 -17.04
N ILE A 257 4.74 2.69 -17.12
CA ILE A 257 5.95 2.01 -16.61
C ILE A 257 5.84 1.74 -15.11
N ILE A 258 5.39 2.74 -14.32
CA ILE A 258 5.22 2.61 -12.87
C ILE A 258 4.23 1.49 -12.57
N LYS A 259 3.04 1.53 -13.17
CA LYS A 259 2.00 0.53 -12.93
C LYS A 259 2.46 -0.88 -13.30
N GLU A 260 3.00 -1.06 -14.50
CA GLU A 260 3.49 -2.37 -14.96
C GLU A 260 4.58 -2.95 -14.04
N CYS A 261 5.54 -2.12 -13.63
CA CYS A 261 6.64 -2.59 -12.77
C CYS A 261 6.18 -2.92 -11.36
N MET A 262 5.21 -2.16 -10.82
CA MET A 262 4.65 -2.44 -9.50
C MET A 262 3.74 -3.68 -9.52
N GLU A 263 2.81 -3.77 -10.47
CA GLU A 263 1.89 -4.92 -10.58
C GLU A 263 2.64 -6.21 -10.95
N GLY A 264 3.74 -6.10 -11.71
CA GLY A 264 4.61 -7.21 -12.08
C GLY A 264 5.81 -7.45 -11.17
N ALA A 265 5.88 -6.82 -9.98
CA ALA A 265 7.06 -6.89 -9.12
C ALA A 265 7.35 -8.33 -8.65
N VAL A 266 6.32 -9.06 -8.22
CA VAL A 266 6.39 -10.49 -7.85
C VAL A 266 5.08 -11.18 -8.22
N GLN A 267 5.16 -12.45 -8.57
CA GLN A 267 3.99 -13.31 -8.77
C GLN A 267 3.42 -13.78 -7.43
N LEU A 268 2.22 -13.30 -7.08
CA LEU A 268 1.44 -13.79 -5.95
C LEU A 268 0.29 -14.67 -6.43
N ASP A 269 -0.35 -15.41 -5.51
CA ASP A 269 -1.55 -16.21 -5.82
C ASP A 269 -2.81 -15.36 -6.09
N VAL A 270 -2.71 -14.05 -5.89
CA VAL A 270 -3.74 -13.04 -6.15
C VAL A 270 -3.12 -11.89 -6.95
N PRO A 271 -3.88 -11.20 -7.83
CA PRO A 271 -3.32 -10.11 -8.61
C PRO A 271 -2.82 -8.98 -7.71
N LEU A 272 -1.68 -8.38 -8.03
CA LEU A 272 -1.27 -7.09 -7.47
C LEU A 272 -1.92 -5.99 -8.29
N THR A 273 -2.51 -4.99 -7.63
CA THR A 273 -3.13 -3.86 -8.32
C THR A 273 -2.56 -2.56 -7.76
N VAL A 274 -2.41 -1.58 -8.64
CA VAL A 274 -1.93 -0.24 -8.30
C VAL A 274 -2.95 0.82 -8.69
N SER A 275 -3.25 1.69 -7.73
CA SER A 275 -3.99 2.92 -7.95
C SER A 275 -3.01 4.02 -8.35
N LEU A 276 -3.29 4.69 -9.46
CA LEU A 276 -2.52 5.85 -9.89
C LEU A 276 -3.35 7.11 -9.69
N GLN A 277 -2.73 8.12 -9.09
CA GLN A 277 -3.29 9.46 -8.99
C GLN A 277 -2.29 10.48 -9.52
N TYR A 278 -2.78 11.63 -9.98
CA TYR A 278 -1.95 12.68 -10.54
C TYR A 278 -2.48 14.07 -10.22
N GLY A 279 -1.60 15.07 -10.22
CA GLY A 279 -1.97 16.45 -9.96
C GLY A 279 -0.78 17.35 -9.66
N ARG A 280 -0.99 18.67 -9.69
CA ARG A 280 0.08 19.64 -9.38
C ARG A 280 0.40 19.71 -7.89
N ARG A 281 -0.55 19.38 -7.03
CA ARG A 281 -0.43 19.41 -5.57
C ARG A 281 -0.75 18.03 -5.03
N TRP A 282 0.01 17.57 -4.05
CA TRP A 282 -0.20 16.24 -3.48
C TRP A 282 -1.51 16.13 -2.68
N GLY A 283 -1.95 17.19 -2.01
CA GLY A 283 -3.24 17.19 -1.29
C GLY A 283 -4.48 17.19 -2.20
N SER A 284 -4.30 17.41 -3.50
CA SER A 284 -5.38 17.57 -4.49
C SER A 284 -5.20 16.65 -5.70
N LEU A 285 -4.54 15.49 -5.52
CA LEU A 285 -4.41 14.50 -6.58
C LEU A 285 -5.79 13.95 -7.00
N ARG A 286 -5.89 13.56 -8.27
CA ARG A 286 -7.09 12.95 -8.86
C ARG A 286 -6.71 11.60 -9.43
N ASP A 287 -7.67 10.68 -9.48
CA ASP A 287 -7.45 9.38 -10.10
C ASP A 287 -7.02 9.56 -11.56
N ALA A 288 -5.97 8.82 -11.94
CA ALA A 288 -5.46 8.84 -13.30
C ALA A 288 -6.50 8.25 -14.26
N PRO A 289 -6.77 8.90 -15.41
CA PRO A 289 -7.73 8.38 -16.38
C PRO A 289 -7.21 7.07 -17.00
N ASP A 290 -8.13 6.20 -17.42
CA ASP A 290 -7.79 4.92 -18.08
C ASP A 290 -6.94 5.11 -19.35
N THR A 291 -7.00 6.29 -19.98
CA THR A 291 -6.15 6.64 -21.13
C THR A 291 -4.64 6.70 -20.81
N PHE A 292 -4.26 6.66 -19.54
CA PHE A 292 -2.86 6.51 -19.11
C PHE A 292 -2.44 5.04 -18.96
N LEU A 293 -3.40 4.11 -19.01
CA LEU A 293 -3.22 2.70 -18.74
C LEU A 293 -3.28 1.87 -20.04
N PRO A 294 -2.50 0.79 -20.17
CA PRO A 294 -2.74 -0.21 -21.22
C PRO A 294 -4.11 -0.89 -21.01
N PRO A 295 -4.76 -1.39 -22.08
CA PRO A 295 -6.01 -2.14 -21.93
C PRO A 295 -5.80 -3.36 -21.01
N PRO A 296 -6.82 -3.78 -20.23
CA PRO A 296 -6.71 -4.93 -19.35
C PRO A 296 -6.31 -6.18 -20.15
N PRO A 297 -5.51 -7.10 -19.56
CA PRO A 297 -5.19 -8.35 -20.22
C PRO A 297 -6.49 -9.11 -20.55
N ALA A 298 -6.59 -9.62 -21.77
CA ALA A 298 -7.70 -10.47 -22.17
C ALA A 298 -7.82 -11.63 -21.18
N ALA A 299 -9.02 -11.87 -20.66
CA ALA A 299 -9.28 -13.00 -19.78
C ALA A 299 -8.88 -14.29 -20.52
N ALA A 300 -7.92 -15.02 -19.94
CA ALA A 300 -7.50 -16.34 -20.40
C ALA A 300 -8.50 -17.41 -19.93
#